data_AF-A0A6G5QMF2-F1
#
_entry.id   AF-A0A6G5QMF2-F1
#
_cell.length_a   1.000
_cell.length_b   1.000
_cell.length_c   1.000
_cell.angle_alpha   90.00
_cell.angle_beta   90.00
_cell.angle_gamma   90.00
#
_symmetry.space_group_name_H-M   'P 1'
#
loop_
_entity.id
_entity.type
_entity.pdbx_description
1 polymer ?
#
loop_
_entity_poly.entity_id
_entity_poly.type
_entity_poly.pdbx_seq_one_letter_code
_entity_poly.pdbx_strand_id
1 'polypeptide(L)'
;MTENQKAQQTFLADMEVETANPYGEILNLVKNLGVDSKFIDFDIIKIKTECKIAGEGQPRQISEEKLDIFDDDKFYVERVESIKQSYLVKFYDIRRAKPVPLPNVSLNANKNLTKILATVSQNADTVYFKEFDKKLINFIYKKLIKVGILIGIRNGSMIEEIAKISSVLRVKEFIDKDYTFTVTAGVNVKLSTDDALIFHYKNKNKPIDENDKIDYANRGYLLGVVENELIIEYVKLVEGSDGRDVRGNLLPAQKAKATITKMPEHTENIYLKEDKEGIKFYSKKAGYVHEVKGLFDIKDELDVNEITFKTTGSVDTGLDTNVTLNVKENDLTKDAVGTGMTVEANEINVEGNVAANAVVKANKVTIGGQTHAKAVIEAKEAKIAVHIGSFEGEDVEIDRLEGGKVKAKKVVIKSVIGGEIIAESVVIDTLVSNSNIVIADTLEIKKLKGVNNKILVDFSMIKNTGEQINDRMAKIKTIREQIVKMPRMLEFKRWVVEENKGPINVIKAKIEELKRTNNTPPVTFIKKLKEYQQLVHEYNALLKEFREKKAAIAELKGEITNIQESIFNSKVINHSSWREFNEIKFRLIDPARDITYNTRENEIARVITVAKIETEEGDIDYVIKKNNNVKKA
;
A
#
# COMPACT_ATOMS: atom_id res chain seq x y z
N MET A 1 -0.07 -41.99 -77.06
CA MET A 1 1.10 -41.65 -76.22
C MET A 1 1.29 -40.14 -76.31
N THR A 2 0.86 -39.42 -75.29
CA THR A 2 0.82 -37.95 -75.23
C THR A 2 1.95 -37.42 -74.34
N GLU A 3 2.45 -36.23 -74.66
CA GLU A 3 3.62 -35.56 -74.06
C GLU A 3 3.62 -35.46 -72.52
N ASN A 4 2.47 -35.66 -71.88
CA ASN A 4 2.32 -35.68 -70.42
C ASN A 4 2.93 -36.92 -69.71
N GLN A 5 3.44 -37.92 -70.43
CA GLN A 5 4.24 -39.00 -69.84
C GLN A 5 5.76 -38.77 -69.94
N LYS A 6 6.24 -37.80 -70.73
CA LYS A 6 7.68 -37.46 -70.82
C LYS A 6 8.17 -36.55 -69.69
N ALA A 7 7.27 -35.80 -69.05
CA ALA A 7 7.62 -34.90 -67.94
C ALA A 7 7.96 -35.61 -66.61
N GLN A 8 7.83 -36.95 -66.54
CA GLN A 8 8.09 -37.73 -65.33
C GLN A 8 9.51 -38.32 -65.22
N GLN A 9 10.46 -37.99 -66.12
CA GLN A 9 11.83 -38.56 -66.07
C GLN A 9 12.98 -37.56 -66.23
N THR A 10 12.75 -36.25 -66.25
CA THR A 10 13.88 -35.31 -66.16
C THR A 10 14.35 -35.24 -64.71
N PHE A 11 15.53 -35.78 -64.44
CA PHE A 11 16.19 -35.74 -63.15
C PHE A 11 17.33 -34.73 -63.17
N LEU A 12 17.56 -34.07 -62.04
CA LEU A 12 18.76 -33.26 -61.88
C LEU A 12 19.97 -34.19 -61.65
N ALA A 13 21.07 -33.92 -62.36
CA ALA A 13 22.38 -34.49 -62.03
C ALA A 13 23.03 -33.65 -60.93
N ASP A 14 23.75 -34.29 -60.01
CA ASP A 14 24.50 -33.59 -58.97
C ASP A 14 25.39 -32.51 -59.61
N MET A 15 25.25 -31.27 -59.15
CA MET A 15 26.04 -30.15 -59.66
C MET A 15 26.41 -29.19 -58.53
N GLU A 16 27.61 -28.63 -58.62
CA GLU A 16 28.11 -27.63 -57.68
C GLU A 16 28.02 -26.24 -58.32
N VAL A 17 27.46 -25.29 -57.57
CA VAL A 17 27.29 -23.91 -58.00
C VAL A 17 27.71 -22.98 -56.88
N GLU A 18 28.45 -21.94 -57.22
CA GLU A 18 28.72 -20.82 -56.33
C GLU A 18 27.63 -19.76 -56.48
N THR A 19 26.93 -19.44 -55.39
CA THR A 19 25.83 -18.47 -55.41
C THR A 19 25.66 -17.80 -54.06
N ALA A 20 25.24 -16.53 -54.06
CA ALA A 20 24.84 -15.81 -52.85
C ALA A 20 23.38 -16.13 -52.44
N ASN A 21 22.58 -16.74 -53.33
CA ASN A 21 21.18 -17.09 -53.09
C ASN A 21 20.85 -18.49 -53.63
N PRO A 22 21.15 -19.55 -52.88
CA PRO A 22 20.86 -20.94 -53.28
C PRO A 22 19.40 -21.20 -53.66
N TYR A 23 18.43 -20.61 -52.94
CA TYR A 23 17.01 -20.77 -53.26
C TYR A 23 16.59 -20.06 -54.55
N GLY A 24 17.18 -18.90 -54.83
CA GLY A 24 17.04 -18.24 -56.13
C GLY A 24 17.59 -19.10 -57.26
N GLU A 25 18.71 -19.79 -57.00
CA GLU A 25 19.32 -20.68 -57.99
C GLU A 25 18.46 -21.93 -58.26
N ILE A 26 17.77 -22.48 -57.26
CA ILE A 26 16.75 -23.53 -57.49
C ILE A 26 15.71 -23.07 -58.52
N LEU A 27 15.21 -21.83 -58.41
CA LEU A 27 14.22 -21.29 -59.35
C LEU A 27 14.80 -21.13 -60.76
N ASN A 28 16.08 -20.78 -60.88
CA ASN A 28 16.77 -20.72 -62.17
C ASN A 28 16.91 -22.12 -62.79
N LEU A 29 17.29 -23.12 -61.98
CA LEU A 29 17.39 -24.53 -62.41
C LEU A 29 16.05 -25.08 -62.87
N VAL A 30 14.95 -24.76 -62.17
CA VAL A 30 13.59 -25.15 -62.56
C VAL A 30 13.23 -24.61 -63.95
N LYS A 31 13.53 -23.32 -64.21
CA LYS A 31 13.26 -22.67 -65.50
C LYS A 31 14.08 -23.26 -66.65
N ASN A 32 15.35 -23.57 -66.39
CA ASN A 32 16.30 -23.97 -67.44
C ASN A 32 16.27 -25.47 -67.74
N LEU A 33 15.96 -26.32 -66.75
CA LEU A 33 16.05 -27.78 -66.84
C LEU A 33 14.69 -28.48 -66.73
N GLY A 34 13.61 -27.75 -66.43
CA GLY A 34 12.25 -28.29 -66.37
C GLY A 34 11.99 -29.27 -65.22
N VAL A 35 12.85 -29.29 -64.20
CA VAL A 35 12.68 -30.12 -62.99
C VAL A 35 11.86 -29.34 -61.96
N ASP A 36 10.84 -29.97 -61.38
CA ASP A 36 9.99 -29.33 -60.36
C ASP A 36 10.81 -29.01 -59.08
N SER A 37 10.67 -27.78 -58.58
CA SER A 37 11.37 -27.26 -57.39
C SER A 37 11.24 -28.16 -56.16
N LYS A 38 10.14 -28.91 -56.02
CA LYS A 38 9.93 -29.82 -54.87
C LYS A 38 10.87 -31.02 -54.87
N PHE A 39 11.54 -31.30 -55.99
CA PHE A 39 12.47 -32.42 -56.13
C PHE A 39 13.94 -32.00 -56.01
N ILE A 40 14.23 -30.70 -55.87
CA ILE A 40 15.59 -30.17 -55.80
C ILE A 40 15.88 -29.76 -54.35
N ASP A 41 16.97 -30.30 -53.81
CA ASP A 41 17.55 -29.85 -52.54
C ASP A 41 19.06 -29.60 -52.75
N PHE A 42 19.71 -28.96 -51.78
CA PHE A 42 21.13 -28.60 -51.89
C PHE A 42 21.87 -28.71 -50.57
N ASP A 43 23.12 -29.14 -50.58
CA ASP A 43 23.99 -29.09 -49.41
C ASP A 43 25.01 -27.95 -49.52
N ILE A 44 25.26 -27.26 -48.41
CA ILE A 44 26.26 -26.19 -48.34
C ILE A 44 27.63 -26.84 -48.14
N ILE A 45 28.52 -26.66 -49.13
CA ILE A 45 29.88 -27.20 -49.10
C ILE A 45 30.85 -26.20 -48.46
N LYS A 46 30.75 -24.93 -48.84
CA LYS A 46 31.70 -23.88 -48.43
C LYS A 46 31.00 -22.54 -48.24
N ILE A 47 31.39 -21.80 -47.22
CA ILE A 47 30.94 -20.44 -46.91
C ILE A 47 32.08 -19.47 -47.22
N LYS A 48 31.88 -18.58 -48.19
CA LYS A 48 32.80 -17.49 -48.48
C LYS A 48 32.25 -16.20 -47.88
N THR A 49 32.95 -15.64 -46.91
CA THR A 49 32.56 -14.39 -46.25
C THR A 49 33.48 -13.26 -46.70
N GLU A 50 32.88 -12.19 -47.22
CA GLU A 50 33.56 -10.94 -47.55
C GLU A 50 33.13 -9.87 -46.54
N CYS A 51 34.11 -9.19 -45.94
CA CYS A 51 33.87 -8.18 -44.91
C CYS A 51 34.59 -6.89 -45.29
N LYS A 52 33.87 -5.77 -45.22
CA LYS A 52 34.45 -4.44 -45.30
C LYS A 52 34.60 -3.87 -43.89
N ILE A 53 35.83 -3.54 -43.49
CA ILE A 53 36.13 -2.95 -42.19
C ILE A 53 36.18 -1.43 -42.32
N ALA A 54 35.68 -0.73 -41.30
CA ALA A 54 35.71 0.72 -41.23
C ALA A 54 37.14 1.26 -41.40
N GLY A 55 37.34 2.11 -42.40
CA GLY A 55 38.63 2.69 -42.75
C GLY A 55 39.44 1.93 -43.81
N GLU A 56 39.04 0.73 -44.22
CA GLU A 56 39.65 0.00 -45.34
C GLU A 56 38.99 0.37 -46.68
N GLY A 57 39.80 0.55 -47.74
CA GLY A 57 39.32 0.98 -49.06
C GLY A 57 38.64 -0.13 -49.88
N GLN A 58 38.93 -1.40 -49.61
CA GLN A 58 38.35 -2.54 -50.30
C GLN A 58 37.92 -3.63 -49.30
N PRO A 59 36.84 -4.38 -49.56
CA PRO A 59 36.49 -5.54 -48.75
C PRO A 59 37.57 -6.63 -48.82
N ARG A 60 37.70 -7.39 -47.74
CA ARG A 60 38.61 -8.54 -47.67
C ARG A 60 37.85 -9.84 -47.44
N GLN A 61 38.37 -10.92 -48.02
CA GLN A 61 37.83 -12.26 -47.80
C GLN A 61 38.31 -12.81 -46.46
N ILE A 62 37.38 -13.29 -45.64
CA ILE A 62 37.65 -13.95 -44.36
C ILE A 62 37.47 -15.45 -44.56
N SER A 63 38.50 -16.21 -44.19
CA SER A 63 38.45 -17.68 -44.18
C SER A 63 37.49 -18.19 -43.11
N GLU A 64 36.84 -19.33 -43.36
CA GLU A 64 35.88 -19.94 -42.42
C GLU A 64 36.45 -20.16 -41.01
N GLU A 65 37.74 -20.51 -40.93
CA GLU A 65 38.46 -20.72 -39.66
C GLU A 65 38.66 -19.44 -38.83
N LYS A 66 38.40 -18.25 -39.40
CA LYS A 66 38.61 -16.94 -38.78
C LYS A 66 37.31 -16.14 -38.61
N LEU A 67 36.15 -16.80 -38.71
CA LEU A 67 34.85 -16.15 -38.53
C LEU A 67 34.55 -15.83 -37.06
N ASP A 68 35.31 -16.41 -36.12
CA ASP A 68 35.29 -16.11 -34.69
C ASP A 68 35.66 -14.65 -34.37
N ILE A 69 36.34 -13.93 -35.27
CA ILE A 69 36.58 -12.50 -35.14
C ILE A 69 35.29 -11.69 -34.93
N PHE A 70 34.17 -12.18 -35.46
CA PHE A 70 32.87 -11.55 -35.33
C PHE A 70 32.21 -11.82 -33.98
N ASP A 71 32.76 -12.69 -33.13
CA ASP A 71 32.22 -12.98 -31.79
C ASP A 71 32.52 -11.85 -30.79
N ASP A 72 33.48 -10.98 -31.08
CA ASP A 72 33.72 -9.74 -30.31
C ASP A 72 32.67 -8.67 -30.65
N ASP A 73 31.88 -8.27 -29.65
CA ASP A 73 30.78 -7.31 -29.81
C ASP A 73 31.26 -5.95 -30.34
N LYS A 74 32.40 -5.45 -29.84
CA LYS A 74 32.95 -4.15 -30.25
C LYS A 74 33.39 -4.19 -31.70
N PHE A 75 34.09 -5.24 -32.10
CA PHE A 75 34.49 -5.44 -33.49
C PHE A 75 33.27 -5.53 -34.40
N TYR A 76 32.29 -6.37 -34.05
CA TYR A 76 31.09 -6.60 -34.85
C TYR A 76 30.25 -5.33 -35.03
N VAL A 77 30.09 -4.52 -33.99
CA VAL A 77 29.27 -3.30 -34.06
C VAL A 77 30.04 -2.13 -34.65
N GLU A 78 31.23 -1.82 -34.10
CA GLU A 78 31.95 -0.56 -34.35
C GLU A 78 32.90 -0.63 -35.55
N ARG A 79 33.43 -1.81 -35.89
CA ARG A 79 34.51 -1.95 -36.89
C ARG A 79 34.03 -2.54 -38.20
N VAL A 80 32.92 -3.27 -38.23
CA VAL A 80 32.36 -3.87 -39.44
C VAL A 80 31.45 -2.88 -40.15
N GLU A 81 31.74 -2.55 -41.41
CA GLU A 81 30.88 -1.71 -42.24
C GLU A 81 29.81 -2.54 -42.95
N SER A 82 30.22 -3.64 -43.60
CA SER A 82 29.29 -4.58 -44.25
C SER A 82 29.88 -6.00 -44.31
N ILE A 83 28.99 -7.00 -44.29
CA ILE A 83 29.31 -8.42 -44.45
C ILE A 83 28.47 -8.97 -45.60
N LYS A 84 29.11 -9.73 -46.48
CA LYS A 84 28.44 -10.47 -47.55
C LYS A 84 28.90 -11.91 -47.53
N GLN A 85 27.98 -12.83 -47.84
CA GLN A 85 28.30 -14.25 -47.94
C GLN A 85 27.88 -14.80 -49.30
N SER A 86 28.75 -15.61 -49.89
CA SER A 86 28.44 -16.50 -51.00
C SER A 86 28.71 -17.94 -50.59
N TYR A 87 28.01 -18.88 -51.22
CA TYR A 87 28.01 -20.27 -50.83
C TYR A 87 28.36 -21.13 -52.03
N LEU A 88 29.29 -22.07 -51.86
CA LEU A 88 29.40 -23.20 -52.77
C LEU A 88 28.39 -24.25 -52.32
N VAL A 89 27.40 -24.52 -53.15
CA VAL A 89 26.32 -25.47 -52.85
C VAL A 89 26.30 -26.60 -53.86
N LYS A 90 25.99 -27.81 -53.40
CA LYS A 90 25.77 -28.98 -54.25
C LYS A 90 24.27 -29.24 -54.37
N PHE A 91 23.70 -29.01 -55.54
CA PHE A 91 22.31 -29.35 -55.84
C PHE A 91 22.19 -30.83 -56.22
N TYR A 92 21.10 -31.47 -55.78
CA TYR A 92 20.78 -32.86 -56.08
C TYR A 92 19.28 -33.11 -56.17
N ASP A 93 18.90 -34.21 -56.81
CA ASP A 93 17.51 -34.65 -56.95
C ASP A 93 17.11 -35.61 -55.81
N ILE A 94 16.13 -35.23 -54.99
CA ILE A 94 15.71 -36.03 -53.83
C ILE A 94 15.08 -37.38 -54.22
N ARG A 95 14.65 -37.54 -55.48
CA ARG A 95 14.13 -38.83 -56.00
C ARG A 95 15.26 -39.83 -56.22
N ARG A 96 16.48 -39.35 -56.49
CA ARG A 96 17.68 -40.17 -56.69
C ARG A 96 18.42 -40.41 -55.38
N ALA A 97 18.41 -39.42 -54.48
CA ALA A 97 19.00 -39.51 -53.15
C ALA A 97 17.94 -39.12 -52.11
N LYS A 98 17.27 -40.11 -51.52
CA LYS A 98 16.28 -39.84 -50.48
C LYS A 98 16.94 -39.13 -49.29
N PRO A 99 16.43 -37.97 -48.85
CA PRO A 99 16.99 -37.26 -47.72
C PRO A 99 16.81 -38.09 -46.45
N VAL A 100 17.84 -38.08 -45.59
CA VAL A 100 17.78 -38.73 -44.29
C VAL A 100 16.77 -37.97 -43.41
N PRO A 101 15.83 -38.65 -42.74
CA PRO A 101 14.88 -38.00 -41.83
C PRO A 101 15.63 -37.24 -40.73
N LEU A 102 15.32 -35.94 -40.62
CA LEU A 102 15.82 -35.06 -39.56
C LEU A 102 14.66 -34.63 -38.66
N PRO A 103 14.92 -34.26 -37.40
CA PRO A 103 13.88 -33.78 -36.51
C PRO A 103 13.32 -32.43 -36.98
N ASN A 104 12.10 -32.12 -36.55
CA ASN A 104 11.53 -30.82 -36.84
C ASN A 104 12.29 -29.73 -36.07
N VAL A 105 12.63 -28.64 -36.76
CA VAL A 105 13.31 -27.48 -36.17
C VAL A 105 12.53 -26.22 -36.47
N SER A 106 12.05 -25.52 -35.44
CA SER A 106 11.46 -24.19 -35.58
C SER A 106 12.50 -23.11 -35.28
N LEU A 107 12.44 -21.99 -36.01
CA LEU A 107 13.32 -20.83 -35.80
C LEU A 107 12.48 -19.61 -35.43
N ASN A 108 12.84 -18.93 -34.35
CA ASN A 108 12.18 -17.72 -33.86
C ASN A 108 13.20 -16.59 -33.71
N ALA A 109 12.81 -15.38 -34.08
CA ALA A 109 13.64 -14.18 -33.98
C ALA A 109 13.00 -13.14 -33.05
N ASN A 110 13.82 -12.36 -32.35
CA ASN A 110 13.32 -11.20 -31.59
C ASN A 110 13.02 -10.00 -32.51
N LYS A 111 12.30 -9.00 -31.98
CA LYS A 111 11.83 -7.82 -32.73
C LYS A 111 12.93 -7.10 -33.53
N ASN A 112 14.13 -7.00 -32.96
CA ASN A 112 15.26 -6.30 -33.56
C ASN A 112 16.19 -7.21 -34.37
N LEU A 113 15.83 -8.48 -34.58
CA LEU A 113 16.65 -9.48 -35.29
C LEU A 113 18.09 -9.62 -34.73
N THR A 114 18.29 -9.37 -33.45
CA THR A 114 19.59 -9.54 -32.77
C THR A 114 19.73 -10.91 -32.13
N LYS A 115 18.71 -11.76 -32.12
CA LYS A 115 18.80 -13.11 -31.58
C LYS A 115 17.87 -14.06 -32.31
N ILE A 116 18.42 -15.21 -32.70
CA ILE A 116 17.67 -16.33 -33.30
C ILE A 116 17.71 -17.51 -32.36
N LEU A 117 16.54 -18.05 -32.03
CA LEU A 117 16.37 -19.27 -31.25
C LEU A 117 15.91 -20.39 -32.16
N ALA A 118 16.55 -21.56 -32.05
CA ALA A 118 16.03 -22.80 -32.62
C ALA A 118 15.33 -23.60 -31.52
N THR A 119 14.26 -24.30 -31.89
CA THR A 119 13.71 -25.39 -31.08
C THR A 119 13.70 -26.66 -31.92
N VAL A 120 14.50 -27.65 -31.52
CA VAL A 120 14.48 -29.00 -32.07
C VAL A 120 13.45 -29.80 -31.29
N SER A 121 12.38 -30.21 -31.95
CA SER A 121 11.26 -30.90 -31.29
C SER A 121 11.63 -32.32 -30.87
N GLN A 122 11.04 -32.76 -29.76
CA GLN A 122 11.01 -34.16 -29.34
C GLN A 122 10.50 -35.03 -30.50
N ASN A 123 11.21 -36.12 -30.77
CA ASN A 123 10.88 -37.00 -31.89
C ASN A 123 11.33 -38.44 -31.58
N ALA A 124 10.36 -39.35 -31.54
CA ALA A 124 10.59 -40.78 -31.30
C ALA A 124 11.14 -41.51 -32.53
N ASP A 125 10.96 -40.96 -33.74
CA ASP A 125 11.30 -41.62 -35.01
C ASP A 125 12.68 -41.19 -35.56
N THR A 126 13.33 -40.22 -34.90
CA THR A 126 14.68 -39.78 -35.30
C THR A 126 15.70 -40.72 -34.70
N VAL A 127 16.51 -41.37 -35.54
CA VAL A 127 17.56 -42.31 -35.12
C VAL A 127 18.94 -41.71 -35.43
N TYR A 128 19.92 -42.03 -34.59
CA TYR A 128 21.30 -41.60 -34.79
C TYR A 128 21.90 -42.16 -36.10
N PHE A 129 22.66 -41.34 -36.82
CA PHE A 129 23.49 -41.77 -37.93
C PHE A 129 24.81 -41.00 -37.97
N LYS A 130 25.82 -41.59 -38.61
CA LYS A 130 27.12 -40.95 -38.82
C LYS A 130 26.91 -39.68 -39.65
N GLU A 131 27.35 -38.53 -39.13
CA GLU A 131 27.16 -37.18 -39.69
C GLU A 131 25.82 -36.47 -39.39
N PHE A 132 25.06 -36.93 -38.41
CA PHE A 132 23.85 -36.24 -37.93
C PHE A 132 24.08 -34.74 -37.68
N ASP A 133 25.14 -34.37 -36.96
CA ASP A 133 25.44 -32.99 -36.54
C ASP A 133 25.63 -32.09 -37.75
N LYS A 134 26.43 -32.56 -38.72
CA LYS A 134 26.69 -31.84 -39.96
C LYS A 134 25.41 -31.63 -40.77
N LYS A 135 24.57 -32.68 -40.87
CA LYS A 135 23.29 -32.60 -41.58
C LYS A 135 22.29 -31.68 -40.88
N LEU A 136 22.25 -31.67 -39.55
CA LEU A 136 21.38 -30.80 -38.77
C LEU A 136 21.84 -29.33 -38.83
N ILE A 137 23.15 -29.07 -38.73
CA ILE A 137 23.74 -27.73 -38.92
C ILE A 137 23.40 -27.21 -40.32
N ASN A 138 23.65 -28.03 -41.35
CA ASN A 138 23.34 -27.67 -42.73
C ASN A 138 21.83 -27.42 -42.92
N PHE A 139 20.95 -28.22 -42.30
CA PHE A 139 19.51 -27.98 -42.31
C PHE A 139 19.10 -26.64 -41.67
N ILE A 140 19.69 -26.30 -40.52
CA ILE A 140 19.45 -25.00 -39.87
C ILE A 140 19.98 -23.86 -40.75
N TYR A 141 21.17 -24.00 -41.33
CA TYR A 141 21.73 -23.02 -42.26
C TYR A 141 20.87 -22.80 -43.49
N LYS A 142 20.34 -23.86 -44.11
CA LYS A 142 19.37 -23.74 -45.21
C LYS A 142 18.19 -22.86 -44.79
N LYS A 143 17.67 -23.04 -43.57
CA LYS A 143 16.55 -22.20 -43.06
C LYS A 143 16.96 -20.75 -42.82
N LEU A 144 18.16 -20.49 -42.30
CA LEU A 144 18.69 -19.14 -42.07
C LEU A 144 18.95 -18.37 -43.38
N ILE A 145 19.58 -19.03 -44.36
CA ILE A 145 19.82 -18.46 -45.70
C ILE A 145 18.52 -18.01 -46.35
N LYS A 146 17.45 -18.82 -46.22
CA LYS A 146 16.13 -18.50 -46.79
C LYS A 146 15.58 -17.16 -46.32
N VAL A 147 15.92 -16.73 -45.11
CA VAL A 147 15.48 -15.47 -44.50
C VAL A 147 16.59 -14.40 -44.45
N GLY A 148 17.71 -14.63 -45.14
CA GLY A 148 18.81 -13.69 -45.30
C GLY A 148 19.67 -13.49 -44.06
N ILE A 149 19.74 -14.49 -43.17
CA ILE A 149 20.59 -14.45 -41.96
C ILE A 149 21.98 -15.00 -42.29
N LEU A 150 23.03 -14.34 -41.78
CA LEU A 150 24.41 -14.79 -41.96
C LEU A 150 24.64 -16.11 -41.21
N ILE A 151 25.36 -17.04 -41.83
CA ILE A 151 25.63 -18.38 -41.27
C ILE A 151 27.12 -18.56 -40.97
N GLY A 152 27.45 -19.42 -40.02
CA GLY A 152 28.85 -19.64 -39.60
C GLY A 152 29.48 -18.48 -38.81
N ILE A 153 28.68 -17.49 -38.41
CA ILE A 153 29.11 -16.32 -37.64
C ILE A 153 28.31 -16.29 -36.33
N ARG A 154 28.98 -16.07 -35.19
CA ARG A 154 28.34 -15.93 -33.86
C ARG A 154 27.41 -17.09 -33.50
N ASN A 155 27.82 -18.31 -33.86
CA ASN A 155 27.03 -19.53 -33.78
C ASN A 155 27.64 -20.61 -32.86
N GLY A 156 28.66 -20.29 -32.06
CA GLY A 156 29.33 -21.26 -31.17
C GLY A 156 28.35 -22.02 -30.28
N SER A 157 27.40 -21.32 -29.67
CA SER A 157 26.33 -21.94 -28.85
C SER A 157 25.50 -22.97 -29.62
N MET A 158 25.22 -22.74 -30.91
CA MET A 158 24.51 -23.71 -31.74
C MET A 158 25.31 -25.00 -31.91
N ILE A 159 26.60 -24.87 -32.22
CA ILE A 159 27.48 -26.01 -32.49
C ILE A 159 27.58 -26.90 -31.25
N GLU A 160 27.77 -26.29 -30.07
CA GLU A 160 27.82 -26.99 -28.79
C GLU A 160 26.49 -27.72 -28.48
N GLU A 161 25.35 -27.05 -28.67
CA GLU A 161 24.05 -27.64 -28.36
C GLU A 161 23.68 -28.76 -29.33
N ILE A 162 24.02 -28.65 -30.62
CA ILE A 162 23.82 -29.73 -31.58
C ILE A 162 24.69 -30.94 -31.24
N ALA A 163 25.94 -30.74 -30.81
CA ALA A 163 26.81 -31.84 -30.36
C ALA A 163 26.24 -32.55 -29.11
N LYS A 164 25.60 -31.81 -28.19
CA LYS A 164 24.88 -32.39 -27.05
C LYS A 164 23.68 -33.22 -27.50
N ILE A 165 22.84 -32.68 -28.39
CA ILE A 165 21.68 -33.39 -28.95
C ILE A 165 22.11 -34.68 -29.63
N SER A 166 23.19 -34.64 -30.41
CA SER A 166 23.78 -35.81 -31.06
C SER A 166 24.21 -36.89 -30.06
N SER A 167 24.87 -36.47 -28.99
CA SER A 167 25.33 -37.37 -27.93
C SER A 167 24.15 -38.05 -27.23
N VAL A 168 23.07 -37.30 -26.96
CA VAL A 168 21.84 -37.86 -26.40
C VAL A 168 21.20 -38.84 -27.37
N LEU A 169 21.07 -38.46 -28.65
CA LEU A 169 20.48 -39.28 -29.69
C LEU A 169 21.26 -40.58 -29.91
N ARG A 170 22.59 -40.54 -29.79
CA ARG A 170 23.46 -41.72 -29.91
C ARG A 170 23.26 -42.72 -28.77
N VAL A 171 22.92 -42.26 -27.57
CA VAL A 171 22.72 -43.11 -26.39
C VAL A 171 21.28 -43.60 -26.29
N LYS A 172 20.32 -42.72 -26.54
CA LYS A 172 18.89 -43.01 -26.33
C LYS A 172 18.18 -43.52 -27.58
N GLU A 173 18.75 -43.32 -28.77
CA GLU A 173 18.16 -43.63 -30.08
C GLU A 173 16.86 -42.88 -30.42
N PHE A 174 16.50 -41.85 -29.65
CA PHE A 174 15.45 -40.88 -29.95
C PHE A 174 15.76 -39.51 -29.34
N ILE A 175 15.05 -38.47 -29.78
CA ILE A 175 15.11 -37.14 -29.15
C ILE A 175 14.09 -37.11 -28.03
N ASP A 176 14.56 -37.01 -26.80
CA ASP A 176 13.79 -37.24 -25.57
C ASP A 176 12.97 -36.04 -25.09
N LYS A 177 13.27 -34.85 -25.57
CA LYS A 177 12.58 -33.60 -25.23
C LYS A 177 12.81 -32.54 -26.30
N ASP A 178 12.09 -31.43 -26.19
CA ASP A 178 12.38 -30.23 -26.96
C ASP A 178 13.71 -29.60 -26.50
N TYR A 179 14.57 -29.24 -27.44
CA TYR A 179 15.82 -28.53 -27.19
C TYR A 179 15.74 -27.13 -27.80
N THR A 180 15.69 -26.11 -26.94
CA THR A 180 15.70 -24.71 -27.35
C THR A 180 17.05 -24.06 -27.06
N PHE A 181 17.70 -23.50 -28.09
CA PHE A 181 19.01 -22.86 -27.96
C PHE A 181 19.19 -21.68 -28.91
N THR A 182 20.20 -20.86 -28.63
CA THR A 182 20.54 -19.71 -29.49
C THR A 182 21.33 -20.17 -30.69
N VAL A 183 20.81 -19.90 -31.89
CA VAL A 183 21.44 -20.27 -33.16
C VAL A 183 22.52 -19.27 -33.55
N THR A 184 22.18 -17.99 -33.46
CA THR A 184 23.10 -16.86 -33.66
C THR A 184 22.56 -15.66 -32.91
N ALA A 185 23.46 -14.78 -32.45
CA ALA A 185 23.12 -13.57 -31.74
C ALA A 185 23.98 -12.41 -32.26
N GLY A 186 23.36 -11.28 -32.56
CA GLY A 186 24.01 -9.99 -32.77
C GLY A 186 24.13 -9.22 -31.44
N VAL A 187 24.17 -7.90 -31.52
CA VAL A 187 24.30 -6.99 -30.36
C VAL A 187 23.07 -6.08 -30.26
N ASN A 188 22.47 -6.00 -29.08
CA ASN A 188 21.30 -5.15 -28.85
C ASN A 188 21.68 -3.68 -28.74
N VAL A 189 20.81 -2.81 -29.28
CA VAL A 189 20.86 -1.36 -29.05
C VAL A 189 20.59 -1.07 -27.57
N LYS A 190 21.43 -0.25 -26.94
CA LYS A 190 21.10 0.37 -25.65
C LYS A 190 20.45 1.71 -25.95
N LEU A 191 19.24 1.92 -25.41
CA LEU A 191 18.49 3.14 -25.62
C LEU A 191 19.12 4.30 -24.84
N SER A 192 19.12 5.48 -25.44
CA SER A 192 19.45 6.71 -24.74
C SER A 192 18.36 7.10 -23.74
N THR A 193 18.73 7.82 -22.69
CA THR A 193 17.81 8.48 -21.77
C THR A 193 18.02 9.98 -21.90
N ASP A 194 16.95 10.70 -22.21
CA ASP A 194 16.96 12.17 -22.24
C ASP A 194 17.14 12.70 -20.81
N ASP A 195 17.66 13.92 -20.67
CA ASP A 195 17.65 14.56 -19.35
C ASP A 195 16.22 14.93 -18.95
N ALA A 196 15.96 14.98 -17.64
CA ALA A 196 14.62 15.27 -17.14
C ALA A 196 14.68 16.04 -15.83
N LEU A 197 13.65 16.85 -15.57
CA LEU A 197 13.45 17.52 -14.29
C LEU A 197 12.11 17.09 -13.70
N ILE A 198 12.18 16.38 -12.58
CA ILE A 198 11.04 15.76 -11.90
C ILE A 198 10.71 16.59 -10.66
N PHE A 199 9.47 17.08 -10.58
CA PHE A 199 8.97 17.85 -9.44
C PHE A 199 8.18 16.94 -8.48
N HIS A 200 8.85 16.38 -7.48
CA HIS A 200 8.26 15.43 -6.55
C HIS A 200 7.15 16.05 -5.69
N TYR A 201 7.31 17.31 -5.27
CA TYR A 201 6.30 17.99 -4.43
C TYR A 201 4.95 18.19 -5.14
N LYS A 202 4.92 18.27 -6.48
CA LYS A 202 3.67 18.42 -7.28
C LYS A 202 2.82 17.15 -7.32
N ASN A 203 3.39 15.99 -7.00
CA ASN A 203 2.70 14.70 -7.09
C ASN A 203 1.91 14.32 -5.82
N LYS A 204 1.97 15.13 -4.75
CA LYS A 204 1.22 14.88 -3.50
C LYS A 204 -0.29 15.09 -3.66
N ASN A 205 -0.70 16.02 -4.51
CA ASN A 205 -2.12 16.30 -4.76
C ASN A 205 -2.51 15.77 -6.13
N LYS A 206 -2.95 14.51 -6.22
CA LYS A 206 -3.80 14.08 -7.33
C LYS A 206 -5.24 14.48 -6.99
N PRO A 207 -5.84 15.47 -7.67
CA PRO A 207 -7.22 15.85 -7.44
C PRO A 207 -8.12 14.85 -8.19
N ILE A 208 -8.18 13.63 -7.69
CA ILE A 208 -9.02 12.57 -8.24
C ILE A 208 -9.93 12.14 -7.09
N ASP A 209 -11.19 12.56 -7.15
CA ASP A 209 -12.22 11.98 -6.28
C ASP A 209 -12.48 10.51 -6.66
N GLU A 210 -13.27 9.79 -5.86
CA GLU A 210 -13.63 8.38 -6.12
C GLU A 210 -14.31 8.16 -7.49
N ASN A 211 -14.63 9.21 -8.25
CA ASN A 211 -15.33 9.21 -9.53
C ASN A 211 -14.54 9.88 -10.68
N ASP A 212 -13.21 10.03 -10.58
CA ASP A 212 -12.35 10.61 -11.64
C ASP A 212 -12.70 12.08 -12.01
N LYS A 213 -13.34 12.83 -11.10
CA LYS A 213 -13.68 14.24 -11.30
C LYS A 213 -12.68 15.15 -10.60
N ILE A 214 -12.24 16.21 -11.29
CA ILE A 214 -11.33 17.22 -10.75
C ILE A 214 -12.05 17.98 -9.62
N ASP A 215 -11.54 17.84 -8.39
CA ASP A 215 -12.02 18.60 -7.24
C ASP A 215 -11.53 20.05 -7.32
N TYR A 216 -12.39 20.95 -7.81
CA TYR A 216 -12.08 22.37 -7.95
C TYR A 216 -11.98 23.12 -6.60
N ALA A 217 -12.36 22.51 -5.47
CA ALA A 217 -12.20 23.09 -4.13
C ALA A 217 -10.78 22.88 -3.58
N ASN A 218 -10.11 21.78 -3.96
CA ASN A 218 -8.75 21.43 -3.58
C ASN A 218 -7.77 21.74 -4.72
N ARG A 219 -7.57 23.03 -5.02
CA ARG A 219 -6.67 23.47 -6.11
C ARG A 219 -5.18 23.22 -5.84
N GLY A 220 -4.82 22.64 -4.70
CA GLY A 220 -3.42 22.41 -4.31
C GLY A 220 -2.62 23.71 -4.24
N TYR A 221 -3.23 24.78 -3.69
CA TYR A 221 -2.67 26.13 -3.67
C TYR A 221 -1.31 26.19 -2.94
N LEU A 222 -1.10 25.28 -1.98
CA LEU A 222 0.17 25.10 -1.26
C LEU A 222 0.48 23.61 -1.19
N LEU A 223 1.75 23.27 -1.44
CA LEU A 223 2.25 21.90 -1.34
C LEU A 223 3.28 21.87 -0.23
N GLY A 224 2.84 21.39 0.94
CA GLY A 224 3.67 21.27 2.13
C GLY A 224 4.81 20.27 1.95
N VAL A 225 5.97 20.59 2.52
CA VAL A 225 7.15 19.74 2.55
C VAL A 225 7.75 19.72 3.94
N VAL A 226 8.30 18.57 4.35
CA VAL A 226 9.01 18.43 5.63
C VAL A 226 10.51 18.63 5.46
N GLU A 227 11.23 18.74 6.58
CA GLU A 227 12.69 18.79 6.56
C GLU A 227 13.29 17.54 5.89
N ASN A 228 14.31 17.72 5.05
CA ASN A 228 14.99 16.67 4.29
C ASN A 228 14.12 15.98 3.22
N GLU A 229 12.96 16.53 2.89
CA GLU A 229 12.13 16.01 1.82
C GLU A 229 12.70 16.34 0.43
N LEU A 230 12.66 15.38 -0.49
CA LEU A 230 13.05 15.55 -1.90
C LEU A 230 11.98 16.35 -2.65
N ILE A 231 12.35 17.52 -3.16
CA ILE A 231 11.42 18.41 -3.86
C ILE A 231 11.58 18.36 -5.39
N ILE A 232 12.82 18.34 -5.88
CA ILE A 232 13.13 18.36 -7.32
C ILE A 232 14.26 17.37 -7.58
N GLU A 233 14.19 16.65 -8.70
CA GLU A 233 15.24 15.75 -9.16
C GLU A 233 15.55 16.04 -10.62
N TYR A 234 16.82 16.36 -10.90
CA TYR A 234 17.36 16.40 -12.24
C TYR A 234 18.02 15.06 -12.56
N VAL A 235 17.58 14.39 -13.63
CA VAL A 235 18.16 13.16 -14.15
C VAL A 235 19.10 13.50 -15.30
N LYS A 236 20.35 13.04 -15.24
CA LYS A 236 21.36 13.25 -16.27
C LYS A 236 21.02 12.43 -17.52
N LEU A 237 21.27 13.02 -18.69
CA LEU A 237 21.17 12.29 -19.95
C LEU A 237 22.20 11.15 -19.99
N VAL A 238 21.81 10.04 -20.60
CA VAL A 238 22.67 8.87 -20.83
C VAL A 238 22.60 8.52 -22.30
N GLU A 239 23.76 8.53 -22.96
CA GLU A 239 23.82 8.15 -24.37
C GLU A 239 23.57 6.66 -24.56
N GLY A 240 22.84 6.33 -25.61
CA GLY A 240 22.66 4.97 -26.06
C GLY A 240 23.92 4.41 -26.70
N SER A 241 23.94 3.10 -26.98
CA SER A 241 24.99 2.47 -27.76
C SER A 241 24.40 1.67 -28.90
N ASP A 242 24.99 1.78 -30.08
CA ASP A 242 24.57 1.06 -31.27
C ASP A 242 24.55 -0.46 -31.05
N GLY A 243 23.72 -1.14 -31.83
CA GLY A 243 23.68 -2.59 -31.94
C GLY A 243 23.94 -3.05 -33.37
N ARG A 244 23.90 -4.36 -33.61
CA ARG A 244 23.95 -4.93 -34.96
C ARG A 244 23.14 -6.22 -35.00
N ASP A 245 22.29 -6.36 -36.02
CA ASP A 245 21.43 -7.54 -36.19
C ASP A 245 22.22 -8.76 -36.71
N VAL A 246 21.59 -9.94 -36.73
CA VAL A 246 22.22 -11.19 -37.22
C VAL A 246 22.36 -11.25 -38.75
N ARG A 247 21.89 -10.23 -39.47
CA ARG A 247 22.09 -10.06 -40.91
C ARG A 247 23.30 -9.18 -41.20
N GLY A 248 23.92 -8.61 -40.16
CA GLY A 248 25.05 -7.71 -40.27
C GLY A 248 24.67 -6.25 -40.48
N ASN A 249 23.40 -5.85 -40.29
CA ASN A 249 22.97 -4.45 -40.39
C ASN A 249 23.15 -3.71 -39.06
N LEU A 250 23.77 -2.53 -39.11
CA LEU A 250 23.91 -1.66 -37.94
C LEU A 250 22.53 -1.20 -37.46
N LEU A 251 22.31 -1.26 -36.16
CA LEU A 251 21.13 -0.74 -35.47
C LEU A 251 21.57 0.52 -34.71
N PRO A 252 21.42 1.73 -35.28
CA PRO A 252 21.89 2.94 -34.63
C PRO A 252 21.08 3.24 -33.37
N ALA A 253 21.76 3.63 -32.29
CA ALA A 253 21.12 4.17 -31.11
C ALA A 253 20.56 5.56 -31.40
N GLN A 254 19.41 5.87 -30.81
CA GLN A 254 18.94 7.24 -30.78
C GLN A 254 19.90 8.07 -29.92
N LYS A 255 20.18 9.30 -30.35
CA LYS A 255 20.96 10.24 -29.53
C LYS A 255 20.10 10.76 -28.39
N ALA A 256 20.69 10.87 -27.21
CA ALA A 256 20.04 11.54 -26.09
C ALA A 256 19.76 13.01 -26.45
N LYS A 257 18.61 13.54 -26.00
CA LYS A 257 18.29 14.96 -26.12
C LYS A 257 18.57 15.67 -24.81
N ALA A 258 19.30 16.77 -24.90
CA ALA A 258 19.40 17.75 -23.82
C ALA A 258 18.21 18.71 -23.92
N THR A 259 17.27 18.56 -23.01
CA THR A 259 16.02 19.33 -22.90
C THR A 259 16.11 20.40 -21.81
N ILE A 260 16.99 20.25 -20.81
CA ILE A 260 17.12 21.20 -19.70
C ILE A 260 18.19 22.24 -20.03
N THR A 261 17.76 23.48 -20.28
CA THR A 261 18.64 24.60 -20.64
C THR A 261 19.13 25.41 -19.44
N LYS A 262 18.41 25.37 -18.31
CA LYS A 262 18.74 26.09 -17.07
C LYS A 262 18.30 25.28 -15.86
N MET A 263 19.19 25.15 -14.87
CA MET A 263 18.86 24.51 -13.59
C MET A 263 17.94 25.40 -12.74
N PRO A 264 17.07 24.80 -11.90
CA PRO A 264 16.30 25.55 -10.92
C PRO A 264 17.19 26.39 -10.02
N GLU A 265 16.90 27.69 -9.93
CA GLU A 265 17.53 28.55 -8.92
C GLU A 265 16.86 28.25 -7.57
N HIS A 266 17.63 28.32 -6.48
CA HIS A 266 17.12 28.05 -5.15
C HIS A 266 17.73 28.99 -4.11
N THR A 267 17.01 29.19 -3.01
CA THR A 267 17.50 29.94 -1.85
C THR A 267 18.32 29.04 -0.92
N GLU A 268 18.87 29.63 0.16
CA GLU A 268 19.58 28.88 1.19
C GLU A 268 18.71 27.86 1.95
N ASN A 269 17.38 27.89 1.81
CA ASN A 269 16.45 26.95 2.44
C ASN A 269 16.38 25.58 1.73
N ILE A 270 17.09 25.41 0.62
CA ILE A 270 17.19 24.17 -0.14
C ILE A 270 18.67 23.76 -0.22
N TYR A 271 18.95 22.46 -0.18
CA TYR A 271 20.30 21.93 -0.41
C TYR A 271 20.29 20.87 -1.51
N LEU A 272 21.43 20.68 -2.17
CA LEU A 272 21.56 19.70 -3.25
C LEU A 272 22.42 18.50 -2.83
N LYS A 273 22.11 17.35 -3.40
CA LYS A 273 23.00 16.18 -3.47
C LYS A 273 23.16 15.78 -4.92
N GLU A 274 24.40 15.77 -5.40
CA GLU A 274 24.73 15.32 -6.75
C GLU A 274 25.35 13.92 -6.71
N ASP A 275 24.88 13.05 -7.60
CA ASP A 275 25.43 11.72 -7.81
C ASP A 275 25.67 11.46 -9.32
N LYS A 276 25.95 10.20 -9.68
CA LYS A 276 26.18 9.79 -11.07
C LYS A 276 24.91 9.83 -11.93
N GLU A 277 23.74 9.73 -11.30
CA GLU A 277 22.43 9.66 -11.95
C GLU A 277 21.83 11.06 -12.12
N GLY A 278 22.15 12.00 -11.23
CA GLY A 278 21.46 13.29 -11.23
C GLY A 278 21.85 14.28 -10.12
N ILE A 279 21.02 15.31 -9.99
CA ILE A 279 21.07 16.30 -8.91
C ILE A 279 19.71 16.28 -8.20
N LYS A 280 19.72 16.06 -6.89
CA LYS A 280 18.52 16.00 -6.04
C LYS A 280 18.48 17.21 -5.12
N PHE A 281 17.35 17.91 -5.12
CA PHE A 281 17.09 19.11 -4.32
C PHE A 281 16.23 18.74 -3.12
N TYR A 282 16.70 19.07 -1.93
CA TYR A 282 16.05 18.71 -0.67
C TYR A 282 15.74 19.95 0.16
N SER A 283 14.63 19.92 0.89
CA SER A 283 14.29 20.98 1.82
C SER A 283 15.20 20.96 3.06
N LYS A 284 15.70 22.12 3.50
CA LYS A 284 16.42 22.27 4.79
C LYS A 284 15.50 22.52 5.99
N LYS A 285 14.22 22.83 5.75
CA LYS A 285 13.22 23.09 6.81
C LYS A 285 11.82 22.64 6.39
N ALA A 286 10.92 22.45 7.34
CA ALA A 286 9.51 22.23 7.01
C ALA A 286 8.86 23.55 6.53
N GLY A 287 7.89 23.46 5.62
CA GLY A 287 7.23 24.63 5.03
C GLY A 287 6.42 24.25 3.78
N TYR A 288 6.31 25.16 2.83
CA TYR A 288 5.74 24.91 1.50
C TYR A 288 6.67 25.41 0.40
N VAL A 289 6.60 24.78 -0.77
CA VAL A 289 7.41 25.18 -1.93
C VAL A 289 6.84 26.46 -2.54
N HIS A 290 7.64 27.53 -2.53
CA HIS A 290 7.31 28.81 -3.15
C HIS A 290 8.18 29.03 -4.38
N GLU A 291 7.56 29.11 -5.56
CA GLU A 291 8.25 29.35 -6.83
C GLU A 291 7.95 30.76 -7.34
N VAL A 292 8.98 31.59 -7.51
CA VAL A 292 8.87 32.93 -8.14
C VAL A 292 9.84 33.01 -9.30
N LYS A 293 9.31 33.05 -10.53
CA LYS A 293 10.10 33.18 -11.78
C LYS A 293 11.25 32.16 -11.89
N GLY A 294 11.05 30.93 -11.39
CA GLY A 294 12.05 29.86 -11.42
C GLY A 294 13.05 29.85 -10.25
N LEU A 295 12.92 30.77 -9.29
CA LEU A 295 13.58 30.70 -7.98
C LEU A 295 12.68 29.93 -7.01
N PHE A 296 13.19 28.82 -6.50
CA PHE A 296 12.53 27.96 -5.52
C PHE A 296 12.98 28.32 -4.10
N ASP A 297 12.02 28.48 -3.21
CA ASP A 297 12.23 28.75 -1.79
C ASP A 297 11.29 27.89 -0.95
N ILE A 298 11.62 27.71 0.32
CA ILE A 298 10.76 27.07 1.31
C ILE A 298 10.33 28.12 2.32
N LYS A 299 9.03 28.43 2.32
CA LYS A 299 8.41 29.36 3.26
C LYS A 299 7.58 28.62 4.29
N ASP A 300 7.53 29.16 5.48
CA ASP A 300 6.84 28.62 6.66
C ASP A 300 5.69 29.52 7.13
N GLU A 301 5.61 30.77 6.66
CA GLU A 301 4.48 31.66 6.92
C GLU A 301 3.73 32.00 5.63
N LEU A 302 2.41 31.91 5.68
CA LEU A 302 1.53 32.41 4.63
C LEU A 302 0.53 33.42 5.22
N ASP A 303 0.60 34.65 4.73
CA ASP A 303 -0.40 35.68 4.98
C ASP A 303 -1.39 35.75 3.82
N VAL A 304 -2.68 35.60 4.12
CA VAL A 304 -3.80 35.77 3.18
C VAL A 304 -4.87 36.68 3.78
N ASN A 305 -5.60 37.40 2.94
CA ASN A 305 -6.69 38.25 3.42
C ASN A 305 -7.94 37.42 3.76
N GLU A 306 -8.38 36.60 2.81
CA GLU A 306 -9.55 35.73 2.96
C GLU A 306 -9.31 34.36 2.31
N ILE A 307 -9.86 33.32 2.93
CA ILE A 307 -9.92 31.96 2.37
C ILE A 307 -11.33 31.73 1.89
N THR A 308 -11.55 31.87 0.59
CA THR A 308 -12.83 31.60 -0.06
C THR A 308 -12.63 30.74 -1.30
N PHE A 309 -13.72 30.17 -1.81
CA PHE A 309 -13.69 29.43 -3.07
C PHE A 309 -13.15 30.28 -4.26
N LYS A 310 -13.28 31.61 -4.19
CA LYS A 310 -12.85 32.53 -5.25
C LYS A 310 -11.36 32.88 -5.16
N THR A 311 -10.81 32.97 -3.96
CA THR A 311 -9.43 33.42 -3.73
C THR A 311 -8.45 32.25 -3.71
N THR A 312 -8.38 31.53 -2.61
CA THR A 312 -7.38 30.49 -2.36
C THR A 312 -7.94 29.07 -2.54
N GLY A 313 -9.25 28.89 -2.33
CA GLY A 313 -9.82 27.55 -2.11
C GLY A 313 -9.41 26.98 -0.75
N SER A 314 -9.71 25.69 -0.53
CA SER A 314 -9.25 24.97 0.67
C SER A 314 -7.73 24.90 0.70
N VAL A 315 -7.16 25.03 1.90
CA VAL A 315 -5.72 24.98 2.13
C VAL A 315 -5.44 23.73 2.93
N ASP A 316 -4.61 22.84 2.40
CA ASP A 316 -4.14 21.65 3.10
C ASP A 316 -2.61 21.58 2.98
N THR A 317 -1.95 21.86 4.10
CA THR A 317 -0.50 21.75 4.22
C THR A 317 -0.08 20.59 5.10
N GLY A 318 -1.02 19.89 5.74
CA GLY A 318 -0.75 18.85 6.74
C GLY A 318 -0.33 19.40 8.11
N LEU A 319 -0.82 18.73 9.17
CA LEU A 319 -0.54 19.08 10.58
C LEU A 319 0.94 18.96 10.99
N ASP A 320 1.71 18.09 10.33
CA ASP A 320 3.12 17.80 10.65
C ASP A 320 4.11 18.76 9.95
N THR A 321 3.61 19.77 9.25
CA THR A 321 4.46 20.84 8.72
C THR A 321 4.75 21.90 9.80
N ASN A 322 5.65 22.85 9.51
CA ASN A 322 5.81 24.06 10.34
C ASN A 322 5.13 25.27 9.68
N VAL A 323 4.05 25.05 8.92
CA VAL A 323 3.35 26.13 8.24
C VAL A 323 2.43 26.87 9.21
N THR A 324 2.67 28.17 9.36
CA THR A 324 1.78 29.12 10.03
C THR A 324 0.96 29.87 8.99
N LEU A 325 -0.36 29.79 9.11
CA LEU A 325 -1.31 30.43 8.22
C LEU A 325 -2.00 31.57 8.94
N ASN A 326 -1.78 32.80 8.47
CA ASN A 326 -2.45 33.98 8.99
C ASN A 326 -3.51 34.45 7.98
N VAL A 327 -4.76 34.49 8.43
CA VAL A 327 -5.91 34.95 7.65
C VAL A 327 -6.42 36.24 8.26
N LYS A 328 -6.26 37.36 7.55
CA LYS A 328 -6.55 38.70 8.07
C LYS A 328 -7.66 39.37 7.29
N GLU A 329 -8.87 39.37 7.86
CA GLU A 329 -10.04 40.06 7.32
C GLU A 329 -10.58 41.06 8.34
N ASN A 330 -10.43 42.34 8.02
CA ASN A 330 -10.79 43.45 8.91
C ASN A 330 -12.26 43.88 8.76
N ASP A 331 -12.94 43.47 7.70
CA ASP A 331 -14.35 43.78 7.47
C ASP A 331 -15.24 42.85 8.31
N LEU A 332 -15.94 43.42 9.30
CA LEU A 332 -16.86 42.69 10.19
C LEU A 332 -18.01 41.99 9.46
N THR A 333 -18.31 42.39 8.21
CA THR A 333 -19.36 41.79 7.39
C THR A 333 -18.87 40.60 6.56
N LYS A 334 -17.57 40.36 6.54
CA LYS A 334 -16.94 39.26 5.80
C LYS A 334 -16.41 38.19 6.74
N ASP A 335 -16.31 36.99 6.20
CA ASP A 335 -15.69 35.86 6.87
C ASP A 335 -14.25 35.73 6.38
N ALA A 336 -13.30 35.62 7.32
CA ALA A 336 -11.91 35.31 7.02
C ALA A 336 -11.79 33.89 6.43
N VAL A 337 -12.54 32.94 6.97
CA VAL A 337 -12.68 31.59 6.42
C VAL A 337 -14.11 31.40 5.92
N GLY A 338 -14.26 31.33 4.60
CA GLY A 338 -15.53 31.28 3.91
C GLY A 338 -16.29 29.97 4.05
N THR A 339 -17.56 30.00 3.63
CA THR A 339 -18.49 28.86 3.79
C THR A 339 -17.97 27.61 3.08
N GLY A 340 -17.94 26.48 3.79
CA GLY A 340 -17.54 25.18 3.25
C GLY A 340 -16.04 25.03 2.95
N MET A 341 -15.21 25.99 3.36
CA MET A 341 -13.75 25.88 3.18
C MET A 341 -13.15 24.99 4.26
N THR A 342 -12.14 24.19 3.87
CA THR A 342 -11.31 23.42 4.80
C THR A 342 -9.92 24.03 4.86
N VAL A 343 -9.42 24.22 6.07
CA VAL A 343 -8.10 24.82 6.32
C VAL A 343 -7.34 23.92 7.28
N GLU A 344 -6.23 23.34 6.79
CA GLU A 344 -5.34 22.48 7.56
C GLU A 344 -3.88 22.98 7.49
N ALA A 345 -3.33 23.32 8.66
CA ALA A 345 -1.94 23.76 8.83
C ALA A 345 -1.45 23.48 10.26
N ASN A 346 -0.18 23.75 10.56
CA ASN A 346 0.35 23.55 11.90
C ASN A 346 -0.19 24.58 12.90
N GLU A 347 -0.10 25.85 12.52
CA GLU A 347 -0.64 26.98 13.27
C GLU A 347 -1.56 27.81 12.36
N ILE A 348 -2.76 28.13 12.83
CA ILE A 348 -3.73 28.96 12.10
C ILE A 348 -4.15 30.13 12.97
N ASN A 349 -3.90 31.35 12.48
CA ASN A 349 -4.33 32.59 13.09
C ASN A 349 -5.38 33.26 12.20
N VAL A 350 -6.61 33.33 12.69
CA VAL A 350 -7.75 33.94 12.00
C VAL A 350 -8.11 35.26 12.70
N GLU A 351 -7.69 36.36 12.10
CA GLU A 351 -8.17 37.70 12.45
C GLU A 351 -9.46 37.97 11.65
N GLY A 352 -10.59 37.41 12.11
CA GLY A 352 -11.89 37.57 11.47
C GLY A 352 -12.88 36.46 11.83
N ASN A 353 -14.03 36.43 11.14
CA ASN A 353 -15.10 35.47 11.38
C ASN A 353 -14.88 34.15 10.62
N VAL A 354 -15.44 33.06 11.15
CA VAL A 354 -15.43 31.72 10.51
C VAL A 354 -16.86 31.35 10.10
N ALA A 355 -17.07 31.13 8.81
CA ALA A 355 -18.39 30.94 8.21
C ALA A 355 -19.02 29.56 8.51
N ALA A 356 -20.24 29.37 8.02
CA ALA A 356 -20.95 28.09 8.12
C ALA A 356 -20.24 26.95 7.38
N ASN A 357 -20.21 25.76 7.97
CA ASN A 357 -19.58 24.56 7.41
C ASN A 357 -18.08 24.72 7.09
N ALA A 358 -17.43 25.76 7.59
CA ALA A 358 -15.97 25.85 7.54
C ALA A 358 -15.36 24.86 8.54
N VAL A 359 -14.27 24.22 8.13
CA VAL A 359 -13.52 23.26 8.95
C VAL A 359 -12.10 23.79 9.12
N VAL A 360 -11.70 24.02 10.36
CA VAL A 360 -10.35 24.51 10.71
C VAL A 360 -9.64 23.43 11.52
N LYS A 361 -8.52 22.91 10.99
CA LYS A 361 -7.72 21.85 11.60
C LYS A 361 -6.28 22.34 11.82
N ALA A 362 -5.80 22.36 13.06
CA ALA A 362 -4.40 22.69 13.33
C ALA A 362 -3.85 22.08 14.63
N ASN A 363 -2.54 22.16 14.86
CA ASN A 363 -2.02 21.94 16.21
C ASN A 363 -2.40 23.13 17.10
N LYS A 364 -2.29 24.36 16.58
CA LYS A 364 -2.61 25.59 17.31
C LYS A 364 -3.54 26.50 16.51
N VAL A 365 -4.65 26.92 17.10
CA VAL A 365 -5.64 27.79 16.44
C VAL A 365 -5.91 29.04 17.27
N THR A 366 -5.84 30.21 16.64
CA THR A 366 -6.33 31.48 17.22
C THR A 366 -7.43 32.04 16.34
N ILE A 367 -8.63 32.28 16.89
CA ILE A 367 -9.75 32.92 16.17
C ILE A 367 -10.14 34.18 16.94
N GLY A 368 -9.85 35.34 16.34
CA GLY A 368 -10.16 36.66 16.89
C GLY A 368 -11.62 37.10 16.70
N GLY A 369 -12.34 36.50 15.76
CA GLY A 369 -13.75 36.80 15.49
C GLY A 369 -14.74 35.77 16.06
N GLN A 370 -15.93 35.71 15.45
CA GLN A 370 -16.98 34.75 15.82
C GLN A 370 -17.00 33.55 14.89
N THR A 371 -17.23 32.36 15.46
CA THR A 371 -17.50 31.14 14.68
C THR A 371 -18.99 31.05 14.38
N HIS A 372 -19.37 30.59 13.19
CA HIS A 372 -20.75 30.22 12.91
C HIS A 372 -21.16 28.92 13.64
N ALA A 373 -22.46 28.73 13.94
CA ALA A 373 -23.00 27.54 14.62
C ALA A 373 -22.72 26.19 13.92
N LYS A 374 -22.34 26.23 12.63
CA LYS A 374 -22.02 25.06 11.80
C LYS A 374 -20.53 24.94 11.50
N ALA A 375 -19.69 25.81 12.06
CA ALA A 375 -18.25 25.71 11.92
C ALA A 375 -17.72 24.60 12.83
N VAL A 376 -16.68 23.91 12.37
CA VAL A 376 -16.00 22.85 13.12
C VAL A 376 -14.53 23.25 13.28
N ILE A 377 -14.05 23.27 14.52
CA ILE A 377 -12.67 23.56 14.86
C ILE A 377 -12.08 22.33 15.54
N GLU A 378 -11.01 21.79 14.97
CA GLU A 378 -10.26 20.66 15.51
C GLU A 378 -8.84 21.13 15.80
N ALA A 379 -8.44 21.18 17.06
CA ALA A 379 -7.07 21.61 17.40
C ALA A 379 -6.53 21.00 18.69
N LYS A 380 -5.20 20.85 18.80
CA LYS A 380 -4.61 20.49 20.11
C LYS A 380 -4.79 21.65 21.10
N GLU A 381 -4.40 22.84 20.69
CA GLU A 381 -4.57 24.07 21.47
C GLU A 381 -5.37 25.10 20.67
N ALA A 382 -6.35 25.74 21.31
CA ALA A 382 -7.10 26.82 20.67
C ALA A 382 -7.41 28.00 21.57
N LYS A 383 -7.46 29.19 20.96
CA LYS A 383 -7.97 30.42 21.56
C LYS A 383 -9.04 31.04 20.68
N ILE A 384 -10.27 31.18 21.19
CA ILE A 384 -11.43 31.61 20.41
C ILE A 384 -12.12 32.79 21.11
N ALA A 385 -12.33 33.90 20.40
CA ALA A 385 -13.03 35.05 20.97
C ALA A 385 -14.53 34.74 21.21
N VAL A 386 -15.28 34.36 20.17
CA VAL A 386 -16.70 34.00 20.31
C VAL A 386 -16.98 32.66 19.64
N HIS A 387 -17.33 31.66 20.44
CA HIS A 387 -17.59 30.29 19.98
C HIS A 387 -19.09 29.97 20.01
N ILE A 388 -19.61 29.58 18.84
CA ILE A 388 -20.99 29.17 18.57
C ILE A 388 -21.00 27.80 17.87
N GLY A 389 -19.91 27.46 17.18
CA GLY A 389 -19.76 26.19 16.45
C GLY A 389 -19.43 25.00 17.34
N SER A 390 -18.71 24.04 16.78
CA SER A 390 -18.21 22.86 17.50
C SER A 390 -16.69 22.89 17.58
N PHE A 391 -16.15 22.64 18.77
CA PHE A 391 -14.72 22.51 19.01
C PHE A 391 -14.39 21.11 19.54
N GLU A 392 -13.36 20.47 18.99
CA GLU A 392 -12.79 19.24 19.53
C GLU A 392 -11.26 19.33 19.63
N GLY A 393 -10.69 19.02 20.81
CA GLY A 393 -9.27 19.24 21.04
C GLY A 393 -8.68 18.72 22.34
N GLU A 394 -7.49 19.21 22.70
CA GLU A 394 -6.88 18.96 24.00
C GLU A 394 -7.13 20.12 24.97
N ASP A 395 -6.73 21.33 24.61
CA ASP A 395 -6.83 22.53 25.44
C ASP A 395 -7.49 23.69 24.68
N VAL A 396 -8.42 24.40 25.32
CA VAL A 396 -9.09 25.56 24.70
C VAL A 396 -9.36 26.70 25.67
N GLU A 397 -9.03 27.91 25.25
CA GLU A 397 -9.40 29.18 25.89
C GLU A 397 -10.50 29.87 25.04
N ILE A 398 -11.66 30.15 25.64
CA ILE A 398 -12.76 30.84 24.96
C ILE A 398 -13.13 32.11 25.73
N ASP A 399 -13.20 33.26 25.07
CA ASP A 399 -13.66 34.49 25.74
C ASP A 399 -15.18 34.43 25.97
N ARG A 400 -15.96 34.04 24.95
CA ARG A 400 -17.41 33.90 25.06
C ARG A 400 -17.94 32.65 24.35
N LEU A 401 -18.58 31.76 25.10
CA LEU A 401 -19.32 30.62 24.56
C LEU A 401 -20.80 30.99 24.44
N GLU A 402 -21.36 30.95 23.22
CA GLU A 402 -22.75 31.30 22.92
C GLU A 402 -23.46 30.13 22.23
N GLY A 403 -23.91 29.13 23.01
CA GLY A 403 -24.66 28.00 22.47
C GLY A 403 -23.82 26.96 21.71
N GLY A 404 -22.52 27.18 21.59
CA GLY A 404 -21.59 26.24 20.95
C GLY A 404 -21.34 24.96 21.75
N LYS A 405 -20.64 24.04 21.10
CA LYS A 405 -20.22 22.75 21.66
C LYS A 405 -18.70 22.70 21.79
N VAL A 406 -18.22 22.23 22.95
CA VAL A 406 -16.80 22.15 23.27
C VAL A 406 -16.49 20.77 23.85
N LYS A 407 -15.60 20.02 23.21
CA LYS A 407 -15.09 18.73 23.70
C LYS A 407 -13.57 18.78 23.81
N ALA A 408 -13.02 18.78 25.02
CA ALA A 408 -11.57 18.90 25.21
C ALA A 408 -11.08 18.16 26.46
N LYS A 409 -9.76 18.13 26.73
CA LYS A 409 -9.24 17.71 28.04
C LYS A 409 -9.38 18.85 29.05
N LYS A 410 -8.91 20.06 28.71
CA LYS A 410 -9.05 21.25 29.56
C LYS A 410 -9.74 22.39 28.82
N VAL A 411 -10.65 23.05 29.52
CA VAL A 411 -11.45 24.14 28.97
C VAL A 411 -11.41 25.33 29.93
N VAL A 412 -11.02 26.50 29.42
CA VAL A 412 -11.05 27.77 30.15
C VAL A 412 -11.96 28.74 29.41
N ILE A 413 -13.03 29.21 30.06
CA ILE A 413 -14.00 30.12 29.42
C ILE A 413 -14.24 31.35 30.29
N LYS A 414 -14.12 32.56 29.70
CA LYS A 414 -14.40 33.79 30.45
C LYS A 414 -15.90 34.01 30.68
N SER A 415 -16.74 33.79 29.67
CA SER A 415 -18.19 33.93 29.80
C SER A 415 -18.94 32.84 29.05
N VAL A 416 -19.79 32.11 29.77
CA VAL A 416 -20.66 31.08 29.18
C VAL A 416 -22.10 31.56 29.14
N ILE A 417 -22.63 31.76 27.94
CA ILE A 417 -24.01 32.19 27.64
C ILE A 417 -24.74 31.02 26.95
N GLY A 418 -24.84 29.90 27.66
CA GLY A 418 -25.39 28.66 27.12
C GLY A 418 -24.39 27.87 26.25
N GLY A 419 -24.72 26.61 26.00
CA GLY A 419 -23.87 25.69 25.23
C GLY A 419 -23.62 24.37 25.92
N GLU A 420 -22.83 23.51 25.28
CA GLU A 420 -22.48 22.18 25.74
C GLU A 420 -20.95 22.07 25.90
N ILE A 421 -20.49 21.75 27.11
CA ILE A 421 -19.07 21.60 27.43
C ILE A 421 -18.86 20.17 27.94
N ILE A 422 -17.92 19.43 27.35
CA ILE A 422 -17.54 18.07 27.75
C ILE A 422 -16.02 18.05 27.91
N ALA A 423 -15.51 18.01 29.13
CA ALA A 423 -14.07 18.01 29.36
C ALA A 423 -13.62 17.35 30.67
N GLU A 424 -12.34 17.01 30.81
CA GLU A 424 -11.84 16.50 32.09
C GLU A 424 -11.88 17.60 33.15
N SER A 425 -11.35 18.78 32.82
CA SER A 425 -11.31 19.95 33.71
C SER A 425 -11.85 21.21 33.03
N VAL A 426 -12.66 21.98 33.76
CA VAL A 426 -13.33 23.18 33.24
C VAL A 426 -13.17 24.34 34.23
N VAL A 427 -12.71 25.50 33.75
CA VAL A 427 -12.66 26.75 34.52
C VAL A 427 -13.54 27.79 33.82
N ILE A 428 -14.50 28.35 34.54
CA ILE A 428 -15.44 29.36 34.03
C ILE A 428 -15.36 30.61 34.89
N ASP A 429 -15.05 31.75 34.30
CA ASP A 429 -15.05 33.02 35.05
C ASP A 429 -16.49 33.47 35.34
N THR A 430 -17.37 33.48 34.34
CA THR A 430 -18.79 33.84 34.49
C THR A 430 -19.71 32.81 33.84
N LEU A 431 -20.52 32.12 34.64
CA LEU A 431 -21.55 31.20 34.18
C LEU A 431 -22.93 31.88 34.20
N VAL A 432 -23.58 31.99 33.03
CA VAL A 432 -24.93 32.56 32.91
C VAL A 432 -25.97 31.43 33.05
N SER A 433 -26.73 31.10 32.01
CA SER A 433 -27.88 30.19 32.07
C SER A 433 -27.85 29.18 30.92
N ASN A 434 -28.58 28.07 31.09
CA ASN A 434 -28.85 27.07 30.05
C ASN A 434 -27.59 26.38 29.50
N SER A 435 -26.58 26.18 30.34
CA SER A 435 -25.38 25.42 29.99
C SER A 435 -25.48 23.97 30.43
N ASN A 436 -25.06 23.06 29.56
CA ASN A 436 -24.83 21.66 29.90
C ASN A 436 -23.31 21.44 30.02
N ILE A 437 -22.84 21.07 31.20
CA ILE A 437 -21.42 20.92 31.49
C ILE A 437 -21.19 19.49 31.98
N VAL A 438 -20.39 18.72 31.25
CA VAL A 438 -20.01 17.36 31.59
C VAL A 438 -18.52 17.34 31.94
N ILE A 439 -18.20 16.84 33.14
CA ILE A 439 -16.82 16.76 33.65
C ILE A 439 -16.44 15.36 34.12
N ALA A 440 -15.13 15.10 34.22
CA ALA A 440 -14.61 13.95 34.96
C ALA A 440 -13.83 14.34 36.23
N ASP A 441 -13.07 15.44 36.21
CA ASP A 441 -12.22 15.85 37.33
C ASP A 441 -12.81 17.07 38.04
N THR A 442 -12.59 18.27 37.52
CA THR A 442 -12.90 19.50 38.26
C THR A 442 -13.65 20.51 37.40
N LEU A 443 -14.70 21.11 37.98
CA LEU A 443 -15.34 22.33 37.47
C LEU A 443 -15.12 23.45 38.48
N GLU A 444 -14.54 24.56 38.05
CA GLU A 444 -14.37 25.76 38.86
C GLU A 444 -15.14 26.94 38.25
N ILE A 445 -16.10 27.49 39.01
CA ILE A 445 -16.91 28.65 38.62
C ILE A 445 -16.53 29.83 39.51
N LYS A 446 -15.98 30.90 38.92
CA LYS A 446 -15.64 32.11 39.68
C LYS A 446 -16.88 32.94 40.01
N LYS A 447 -17.79 33.12 39.05
CA LYS A 447 -19.05 33.89 39.21
C LYS A 447 -20.21 33.18 38.54
N LEU A 448 -21.19 32.73 39.33
CA LEU A 448 -22.46 32.20 38.84
C LEU A 448 -23.51 33.32 38.83
N LYS A 449 -24.04 33.64 37.65
CA LYS A 449 -25.04 34.70 37.46
C LYS A 449 -26.41 34.15 37.07
N GLY A 450 -26.49 33.08 36.30
CA GLY A 450 -27.77 32.58 35.79
C GLY A 450 -28.25 31.29 36.46
N VAL A 451 -29.19 30.64 35.80
CA VAL A 451 -29.99 29.51 36.30
C VAL A 451 -30.15 28.45 35.21
N ASN A 452 -30.70 27.29 35.55
CA ASN A 452 -30.92 26.19 34.60
C ASN A 452 -29.62 25.66 33.96
N ASN A 453 -28.52 25.70 34.70
CA ASN A 453 -27.29 25.01 34.31
C ASN A 453 -27.32 23.58 34.83
N LYS A 454 -26.94 22.62 33.97
CA LYS A 454 -26.86 21.20 34.29
C LYS A 454 -25.40 20.77 34.29
N ILE A 455 -24.90 20.41 35.46
CA ILE A 455 -23.55 19.94 35.68
C ILE A 455 -23.62 18.43 35.90
N LEU A 456 -22.96 17.66 35.04
CA LEU A 456 -22.90 16.21 35.10
C LEU A 456 -21.44 15.78 35.29
N VAL A 457 -21.17 15.02 36.34
CA VAL A 457 -19.90 14.32 36.50
C VAL A 457 -20.08 12.90 35.97
N ASP A 458 -19.47 12.62 34.82
CA ASP A 458 -19.63 11.35 34.10
C ASP A 458 -18.39 11.02 33.26
N PHE A 459 -17.62 10.03 33.72
CA PHE A 459 -16.39 9.57 33.07
C PHE A 459 -16.65 8.88 31.73
N SER A 460 -17.86 8.37 31.50
CA SER A 460 -18.20 7.62 30.27
C SER A 460 -18.34 8.52 29.03
N MET A 461 -18.52 9.83 29.23
CA MET A 461 -18.68 10.82 28.15
C MET A 461 -17.38 11.53 27.77
N ILE A 462 -16.31 11.35 28.55
CA ILE A 462 -15.01 11.99 28.32
C ILE A 462 -14.22 11.24 27.26
N LYS A 463 -13.47 11.97 26.42
CA LYS A 463 -12.60 11.40 25.38
C LYS A 463 -11.56 10.46 25.99
N ASN A 464 -11.22 9.36 25.29
CA ASN A 464 -10.34 8.26 25.75
C ASN A 464 -10.90 7.44 26.94
N THR A 465 -11.21 8.07 28.07
CA THR A 465 -11.71 7.39 29.27
C THR A 465 -13.07 6.74 29.01
N GLY A 466 -13.96 7.45 28.31
CA GLY A 466 -15.26 6.94 27.90
C GLY A 466 -15.14 5.77 26.92
N GLU A 467 -14.23 5.83 25.95
CA GLU A 467 -13.98 4.72 25.01
C GLU A 467 -13.53 3.46 25.75
N GLN A 468 -12.58 3.62 26.67
CA GLN A 468 -12.10 2.56 27.55
C GLN A 468 -13.20 1.91 28.40
N ILE A 469 -14.13 2.71 28.93
CA ILE A 469 -15.28 2.20 29.70
C ILE A 469 -16.26 1.49 28.77
N ASN A 470 -16.60 2.11 27.63
CA ASN A 470 -17.58 1.60 26.69
C ASN A 470 -17.14 0.27 26.06
N ASP A 471 -15.86 0.13 25.71
CA ASP A 471 -15.28 -1.11 25.19
C ASP A 471 -15.38 -2.26 26.20
N ARG A 472 -15.05 -1.98 27.46
CA ARG A 472 -15.18 -2.97 28.55
C ARG A 472 -16.63 -3.35 28.79
N MET A 473 -17.54 -2.38 28.78
CA MET A 473 -18.98 -2.63 28.89
C MET A 473 -19.51 -3.48 27.74
N ALA A 474 -19.06 -3.22 26.50
CA ALA A 474 -19.43 -4.03 25.34
C ALA A 474 -18.92 -5.48 25.47
N LYS A 475 -17.68 -5.69 25.92
CA LYS A 475 -17.14 -7.02 26.22
C LYS A 475 -17.95 -7.75 27.30
N ILE A 476 -18.29 -7.07 28.39
CA ILE A 476 -19.14 -7.62 29.45
C ILE A 476 -20.49 -8.07 28.87
N LYS A 477 -21.11 -7.25 28.01
CA LYS A 477 -22.39 -7.58 27.36
C LYS A 477 -22.28 -8.86 26.52
N THR A 478 -21.27 -8.96 25.66
CA THR A 478 -21.04 -10.14 24.81
C THR A 478 -20.80 -11.41 25.64
N ILE A 479 -19.98 -11.32 26.69
CA ILE A 479 -19.70 -12.46 27.55
C ILE A 479 -20.97 -12.88 28.32
N ARG A 480 -21.78 -11.93 28.81
CA ARG A 480 -23.06 -12.22 29.46
C ARG A 480 -24.00 -12.98 28.54
N GLU A 481 -24.17 -12.54 27.30
CA GLU A 481 -25.03 -13.21 26.31
C GLU A 481 -24.62 -14.67 26.08
N GLN A 482 -23.32 -14.97 26.07
CA GLN A 482 -22.80 -16.33 25.96
C GLN A 482 -23.05 -17.17 27.22
N ILE A 483 -22.98 -16.57 28.41
CA ILE A 483 -23.12 -17.29 29.68
C ILE A 483 -24.60 -17.59 30.01
N VAL A 484 -25.58 -16.81 29.52
CA VAL A 484 -27.00 -16.94 29.90
C VAL A 484 -27.54 -18.38 29.84
N LYS A 485 -27.11 -19.18 28.86
CA LYS A 485 -27.57 -20.57 28.68
C LYS A 485 -26.73 -21.62 29.42
N MET A 486 -25.51 -21.28 29.82
CA MET A 486 -24.54 -22.23 30.41
C MET A 486 -24.98 -22.81 31.77
N PRO A 487 -25.57 -22.04 32.72
CA PRO A 487 -26.04 -22.60 33.99
C PRO A 487 -27.03 -23.75 33.80
N ARG A 488 -28.00 -23.59 32.89
CA ARG A 488 -29.00 -24.62 32.58
C ARG A 488 -28.35 -25.87 31.98
N MET A 489 -27.39 -25.69 31.07
CA MET A 489 -26.65 -26.80 30.46
C MET A 489 -25.77 -27.54 31.49
N LEU A 490 -25.14 -26.81 32.41
CA LEU A 490 -24.36 -27.38 33.50
C LEU A 490 -25.22 -28.17 34.47
N GLU A 491 -26.40 -27.64 34.83
CA GLU A 491 -27.35 -28.32 35.69
C GLU A 491 -27.84 -29.63 35.06
N PHE A 492 -28.23 -29.59 33.78
CA PHE A 492 -28.63 -30.78 33.03
C PHE A 492 -27.50 -31.82 32.94
N LYS A 493 -26.29 -31.43 32.51
CA LYS A 493 -25.15 -32.36 32.41
C LYS A 493 -24.77 -32.94 33.77
N ARG A 494 -24.82 -32.14 34.85
CA ARG A 494 -24.56 -32.60 36.22
C ARG A 494 -25.56 -33.69 36.63
N TRP A 495 -26.85 -33.48 36.35
CA TRP A 495 -27.89 -34.46 36.64
C TRP A 495 -27.63 -35.80 35.91
N VAL A 496 -27.34 -35.77 34.60
CA VAL A 496 -27.05 -36.99 33.82
C VAL A 496 -25.79 -37.72 34.34
N VAL A 497 -24.76 -36.97 34.75
CA VAL A 497 -23.54 -37.56 35.35
C VAL A 497 -23.87 -38.26 36.67
N GLU A 498 -24.63 -37.63 37.57
CA GLU A 498 -24.98 -38.24 38.86
C GLU A 498 -25.86 -39.49 38.70
N GLU A 499 -26.81 -39.48 37.76
CA GLU A 499 -27.69 -40.63 37.53
C GLU A 499 -26.95 -41.85 36.97
N ASN A 500 -25.95 -41.63 36.10
CA ASN A 500 -25.17 -42.73 35.50
C ASN A 500 -24.00 -43.22 36.36
N LYS A 501 -23.66 -42.53 37.45
CA LYS A 501 -22.50 -42.82 38.32
C LYS A 501 -22.59 -44.20 38.97
N GLY A 502 -23.75 -44.55 39.52
CA GLY A 502 -23.99 -45.86 40.16
C GLY A 502 -23.82 -47.03 39.18
N PRO A 503 -24.58 -47.06 38.06
CA PRO A 503 -24.45 -48.10 37.03
C PRO A 503 -23.03 -48.24 36.46
N ILE A 504 -22.33 -47.13 36.23
CA ILE A 504 -20.96 -47.15 35.68
C ILE A 504 -19.95 -47.70 36.68
N ASN A 505 -20.10 -47.46 37.98
CA ASN A 505 -19.23 -48.06 39.00
C ASN A 505 -19.35 -49.60 39.02
N VAL A 506 -20.56 -50.13 38.83
CA VAL A 506 -20.78 -51.59 38.70
C VAL A 506 -20.11 -52.12 37.44
N ILE A 507 -20.28 -51.44 36.29
CA ILE A 507 -19.62 -51.81 35.03
C ILE A 507 -18.10 -51.80 35.18
N LYS A 508 -17.53 -50.79 35.86
CA LYS A 508 -16.09 -50.67 36.10
C LYS A 508 -15.56 -51.82 36.95
N ALA A 509 -16.22 -52.15 38.06
CA ALA A 509 -15.85 -53.28 38.91
C ALA A 509 -15.89 -54.62 38.14
N LYS A 510 -16.90 -54.80 37.29
CA LYS A 510 -17.03 -56.00 36.44
C LYS A 510 -15.91 -56.11 35.39
N ILE A 511 -15.49 -54.98 34.80
CA ILE A 511 -14.35 -54.93 33.87
C ILE A 511 -13.05 -55.31 34.60
N GLU A 512 -12.84 -54.82 35.82
CA GLU A 512 -11.65 -55.13 36.62
C GLU A 512 -11.61 -56.62 37.04
N GLU A 513 -12.76 -57.18 37.43
CA GLU A 513 -12.92 -58.62 37.71
C GLU A 513 -12.51 -59.47 36.50
N LEU A 514 -13.07 -59.17 35.33
CA LEU A 514 -12.80 -59.92 34.09
C LEU A 514 -11.31 -59.86 33.69
N LYS A 515 -10.68 -58.68 33.83
CA LYS A 515 -9.24 -58.51 33.61
C LYS A 515 -8.38 -59.34 34.57
N ARG A 516 -8.76 -59.43 35.86
CA ARG A 516 -8.04 -60.26 36.85
C ARG A 516 -8.15 -61.76 36.55
N THR A 517 -9.25 -62.18 35.93
CA THR A 517 -9.48 -63.57 35.51
C THR A 517 -8.95 -63.91 34.11
N ASN A 518 -8.17 -63.04 33.45
CA ASN A 518 -7.66 -63.21 32.08
C ASN A 518 -8.76 -63.33 30.99
N ASN A 519 -9.98 -62.87 31.27
CA ASN A 519 -11.09 -62.83 30.31
C ASN A 519 -11.22 -61.46 29.64
N THR A 520 -11.61 -61.42 28.37
CA THR A 520 -11.80 -60.19 27.61
C THR A 520 -13.12 -59.49 28.01
N PRO A 521 -13.10 -58.21 28.45
CA PRO A 521 -14.32 -57.50 28.81
C PRO A 521 -15.25 -57.26 27.60
N PRO A 522 -16.59 -57.33 27.76
CA PRO A 522 -17.54 -57.03 26.69
C PRO A 522 -17.34 -55.64 26.09
N VAL A 523 -17.36 -55.56 24.76
CA VAL A 523 -17.21 -54.30 24.01
C VAL A 523 -18.24 -53.24 24.43
N THR A 524 -19.46 -53.67 24.78
CA THR A 524 -20.55 -52.81 25.26
C THR A 524 -20.25 -52.13 26.60
N PHE A 525 -19.55 -52.80 27.51
CA PHE A 525 -19.14 -52.23 28.80
C PHE A 525 -18.03 -51.20 28.63
N ILE A 526 -17.05 -51.49 27.76
CA ILE A 526 -15.98 -50.54 27.41
C ILE A 526 -16.59 -49.30 26.75
N LYS A 527 -17.56 -49.47 25.85
CA LYS A 527 -18.25 -48.37 25.17
C LYS A 527 -19.02 -47.47 26.16
N LYS A 528 -19.85 -48.03 27.03
CA LYS A 528 -20.59 -47.27 28.07
C LYS A 528 -19.66 -46.53 29.03
N LEU A 529 -18.55 -47.16 29.44
CA LEU A 529 -17.55 -46.52 30.29
C LEU A 529 -16.88 -45.32 29.58
N LYS A 530 -16.54 -45.47 28.29
CA LYS A 530 -16.01 -44.36 27.48
C LYS A 530 -17.02 -43.23 27.29
N GLU A 531 -18.28 -43.54 27.02
CA GLU A 531 -19.36 -42.54 26.88
C GLU A 531 -19.55 -41.74 28.17
N TYR A 532 -19.53 -42.40 29.34
CA TYR A 532 -19.60 -41.73 30.62
C TYR A 532 -18.35 -40.87 30.91
N GLN A 533 -17.15 -41.37 30.60
CA GLN A 533 -15.91 -40.59 30.71
C GLN A 533 -15.96 -39.33 29.83
N GLN A 534 -16.48 -39.46 28.61
CA GLN A 534 -16.68 -38.35 27.69
C GLN A 534 -17.67 -37.32 28.25
N LEU A 535 -18.80 -37.77 28.82
CA LEU A 535 -19.78 -36.89 29.45
C LEU A 535 -19.19 -36.10 30.64
N VAL A 536 -18.42 -36.77 31.51
CA VAL A 536 -17.72 -36.12 32.64
C VAL A 536 -16.69 -35.11 32.13
N HIS A 537 -15.96 -35.45 31.07
CA HIS A 537 -15.01 -34.54 30.44
C HIS A 537 -15.72 -33.29 29.89
N GLU A 538 -16.82 -33.45 29.16
CA GLU A 538 -17.62 -32.34 28.65
C GLU A 538 -18.23 -31.46 29.74
N TYR A 539 -18.72 -32.06 30.84
CA TYR A 539 -19.22 -31.31 31.99
C TYR A 539 -18.11 -30.46 32.62
N ASN A 540 -16.95 -31.05 32.88
CA ASN A 540 -15.81 -30.34 33.47
C ASN A 540 -15.27 -29.24 32.54
N ALA A 541 -15.24 -29.50 31.22
CA ALA A 541 -14.87 -28.51 30.22
C ALA A 541 -15.85 -27.32 30.22
N LEU A 542 -17.16 -27.58 30.21
CA LEU A 542 -18.18 -26.53 30.29
C LEU A 542 -18.14 -25.77 31.62
N LEU A 543 -17.86 -26.45 32.74
CA LEU A 543 -17.76 -25.83 34.06
C LEU A 543 -16.53 -24.92 34.13
N LYS A 544 -15.41 -25.37 33.56
CA LYS A 544 -14.19 -24.57 33.43
C LYS A 544 -14.46 -23.32 32.61
N GLU A 545 -15.05 -23.46 31.41
CA GLU A 545 -15.40 -22.33 30.54
C GLU A 545 -16.33 -21.33 31.24
N PHE A 546 -17.37 -21.82 31.94
CA PHE A 546 -18.28 -20.97 32.70
C PHE A 546 -17.57 -20.17 33.80
N ARG A 547 -16.65 -20.81 34.54
CA ARG A 547 -15.86 -20.14 35.59
C ARG A 547 -14.92 -19.10 35.01
N GLU A 548 -14.23 -19.40 33.91
CA GLU A 548 -13.33 -18.49 33.21
C GLU A 548 -14.08 -17.25 32.71
N LYS A 549 -15.22 -17.43 32.05
CA LYS A 549 -16.04 -16.31 31.57
C LYS A 549 -16.62 -15.46 32.72
N LYS A 550 -16.98 -16.08 33.84
CA LYS A 550 -17.42 -15.35 35.05
C LYS A 550 -16.29 -14.56 35.69
N ALA A 551 -15.07 -15.13 35.75
CA ALA A 551 -13.89 -14.44 36.23
C ALA A 551 -13.54 -13.24 35.34
N ALA A 552 -13.59 -13.40 34.02
CA ALA A 552 -13.38 -12.31 33.06
C ALA A 552 -14.37 -11.15 33.23
N ILE A 553 -15.66 -11.43 33.50
CA ILE A 553 -16.63 -10.38 33.82
C ILE A 553 -16.25 -9.66 35.12
N ALA A 554 -15.81 -10.39 36.15
CA ALA A 554 -15.43 -9.80 37.43
C ALA A 554 -14.19 -8.90 37.30
N GLU A 555 -13.20 -9.34 36.51
CA GLU A 555 -11.99 -8.57 36.18
C GLU A 555 -12.34 -7.27 35.45
N LEU A 556 -13.13 -7.35 34.36
CA LEU A 556 -13.56 -6.17 33.59
C LEU A 556 -14.38 -5.18 34.45
N LYS A 557 -15.21 -5.69 35.37
CA LYS A 557 -15.92 -4.86 36.36
C LYS A 557 -14.98 -4.18 37.35
N GLY A 558 -13.95 -4.89 37.81
CA GLY A 558 -12.91 -4.34 38.66
C GLY A 558 -12.17 -3.19 37.97
N GLU A 559 -11.81 -3.36 36.70
CA GLU A 559 -11.19 -2.29 35.90
C GLU A 559 -12.07 -1.05 35.75
N ILE A 560 -13.38 -1.23 35.45
CA ILE A 560 -14.33 -0.11 35.39
C ILE A 560 -14.43 0.58 36.75
N THR A 561 -14.47 -0.19 37.84
CA THR A 561 -14.53 0.35 39.21
C THR A 561 -13.31 1.20 39.53
N ASN A 562 -12.11 0.73 39.18
CA ASN A 562 -10.87 1.49 39.39
C ASN A 562 -10.87 2.83 38.65
N ILE A 563 -11.40 2.88 37.41
CA ILE A 563 -11.54 4.13 36.66
C ILE A 563 -12.58 5.04 37.34
N GLN A 564 -13.74 4.47 37.71
CA GLN A 564 -14.83 5.19 38.36
C GLN A 564 -14.46 5.72 39.74
N GLU A 565 -13.55 5.08 40.50
CA GLU A 565 -13.12 5.57 41.82
C GLU A 565 -12.61 7.02 41.77
N SER A 566 -12.10 7.45 40.62
CA SER A 566 -11.72 8.84 40.36
C SER A 566 -12.89 9.83 40.52
N ILE A 567 -14.15 9.39 40.40
CA ILE A 567 -15.33 10.23 40.64
C ILE A 567 -15.41 10.75 42.06
N PHE A 568 -14.86 10.03 43.05
CA PHE A 568 -14.84 10.49 44.44
C PHE A 568 -13.80 11.59 44.68
N ASN A 569 -12.86 11.75 43.74
CA ASN A 569 -11.91 12.86 43.73
C ASN A 569 -12.42 14.08 42.97
N SER A 570 -13.49 13.91 42.16
CA SER A 570 -14.06 14.97 41.35
C SER A 570 -14.71 16.07 42.19
N LYS A 571 -14.60 17.32 41.73
CA LYS A 571 -15.02 18.51 42.48
C LYS A 571 -15.78 19.49 41.62
N VAL A 572 -16.91 19.97 42.14
CA VAL A 572 -17.60 21.16 41.61
C VAL A 572 -17.38 22.30 42.59
N ILE A 573 -16.59 23.29 42.18
CA ILE A 573 -16.17 24.45 42.95
C ILE A 573 -16.92 25.69 42.47
N ASN A 574 -17.59 26.39 43.38
CA ASN A 574 -18.25 27.66 43.11
C ASN A 574 -17.78 28.75 44.10
N HIS A 575 -17.18 29.82 43.58
CA HIS A 575 -16.70 30.97 44.36
C HIS A 575 -17.76 32.04 44.60
N SER A 576 -18.98 31.84 44.11
CA SER A 576 -20.14 32.72 44.34
C SER A 576 -21.28 32.00 45.07
N SER A 577 -22.38 32.69 45.34
CA SER A 577 -23.61 32.06 45.84
C SER A 577 -24.30 31.30 44.70
N TRP A 578 -24.82 30.11 45.01
CA TRP A 578 -25.66 29.39 44.08
C TRP A 578 -27.02 30.08 43.91
N ARG A 579 -27.62 29.88 42.74
CA ARG A 579 -28.98 30.27 42.42
C ARG A 579 -29.86 29.04 42.30
N GLU A 580 -31.17 29.19 42.45
CA GLU A 580 -32.12 28.11 42.21
C GLU A 580 -32.09 27.58 40.77
N PHE A 581 -32.63 26.37 40.56
CA PHE A 581 -32.70 25.68 39.27
C PHE A 581 -31.34 25.31 38.63
N ASN A 582 -30.24 25.27 39.37
CA ASN A 582 -29.03 24.61 38.89
C ASN A 582 -28.99 23.16 39.41
N GLU A 583 -28.64 22.23 38.52
CA GLU A 583 -28.58 20.79 38.82
C GLU A 583 -27.13 20.33 38.77
N ILE A 584 -26.69 19.58 39.78
CA ILE A 584 -25.40 18.89 39.81
C ILE A 584 -25.67 17.40 39.96
N LYS A 585 -25.17 16.58 39.05
CA LYS A 585 -25.42 15.14 39.02
C LYS A 585 -24.11 14.37 38.95
N PHE A 586 -23.95 13.37 39.78
CA PHE A 586 -22.83 12.42 39.72
C PHE A 586 -23.37 11.09 39.20
N ARG A 587 -22.82 10.58 38.09
CA ARG A 587 -23.22 9.29 37.51
C ARG A 587 -22.20 8.20 37.83
N LEU A 588 -22.66 7.17 38.51
CA LEU A 588 -21.92 5.93 38.73
C LEU A 588 -22.28 4.92 37.63
N ILE A 589 -21.28 4.19 37.14
CA ILE A 589 -21.40 3.18 36.08
C ILE A 589 -21.68 1.81 36.70
N ASP A 590 -20.94 1.44 37.76
CA ASP A 590 -21.13 0.19 38.51
C ASP A 590 -21.01 0.48 40.03
N PRO A 591 -22.10 0.36 40.81
CA PRO A 591 -23.48 0.15 40.36
C PRO A 591 -24.01 1.37 39.57
N ALA A 592 -24.86 1.13 38.57
CA ALA A 592 -25.48 2.19 37.78
C ALA A 592 -26.43 3.03 38.65
N ARG A 593 -26.03 4.26 39.02
CA ARG A 593 -26.79 5.15 39.91
C ARG A 593 -26.47 6.61 39.62
N ASP A 594 -27.51 7.45 39.55
CA ASP A 594 -27.39 8.90 39.44
C ASP A 594 -27.66 9.53 40.81
N ILE A 595 -26.70 10.31 41.33
CA ILE A 595 -26.86 11.11 42.55
C ILE A 595 -27.02 12.58 42.16
N THR A 596 -28.22 13.12 42.36
CA THR A 596 -28.58 14.48 41.92
C THR A 596 -28.68 15.45 43.10
N TYR A 597 -28.16 16.65 42.91
CA TYR A 597 -28.24 17.77 43.81
C TYR A 597 -28.82 19.00 43.10
N ASN A 598 -29.92 19.52 43.63
CA ASN A 598 -30.53 20.77 43.16
C ASN A 598 -30.16 21.90 44.11
N THR A 599 -29.61 22.98 43.57
CA THR A 599 -29.13 24.12 44.35
C THR A 599 -30.28 25.01 44.83
N ARG A 600 -30.04 25.75 45.91
CA ARG A 600 -31.00 26.70 46.48
C ARG A 600 -30.53 28.14 46.28
N GLU A 601 -31.48 29.07 46.24
CA GLU A 601 -31.16 30.49 46.14
C GLU A 601 -30.30 30.93 47.34
N ASN A 602 -29.23 31.69 47.05
CA ASN A 602 -28.26 32.20 48.03
C ASN A 602 -27.48 31.13 48.81
N GLU A 603 -27.39 29.89 48.32
CA GLU A 603 -26.57 28.85 48.96
C GLU A 603 -25.06 29.11 48.80
N ILE A 604 -24.27 28.92 49.87
CA ILE A 604 -22.82 29.23 49.92
C ILE A 604 -21.94 27.97 49.85
N ALA A 605 -22.47 26.84 49.38
CA ALA A 605 -21.69 25.60 49.22
C ALA A 605 -20.53 25.82 48.22
N ARG A 606 -19.30 25.91 48.71
CA ARG A 606 -18.13 26.23 47.87
C ARG A 606 -17.63 25.05 47.07
N VAL A 607 -17.63 23.86 47.66
CA VAL A 607 -17.17 22.63 47.04
C VAL A 607 -18.24 21.56 47.22
N ILE A 608 -18.67 20.95 46.11
CA ILE A 608 -19.64 19.87 46.07
C ILE A 608 -18.94 18.63 45.51
N THR A 609 -19.05 17.52 46.24
CA THR A 609 -18.41 16.22 45.93
C THR A 609 -19.38 15.08 46.23
N VAL A 610 -19.07 13.88 45.74
CA VAL A 610 -19.78 12.64 46.12
C VAL A 610 -18.89 11.80 47.02
N ALA A 611 -19.48 11.14 48.02
CA ALA A 611 -18.76 10.24 48.92
C ALA A 611 -19.50 8.93 49.14
N LYS A 612 -18.71 7.87 49.31
CA LYS A 612 -19.14 6.55 49.75
C LYS A 612 -19.30 6.57 51.28
N ILE A 613 -20.45 6.14 51.79
CA ILE A 613 -20.72 5.98 53.22
C ILE A 613 -21.25 4.57 53.46
N GLU A 614 -20.79 3.94 54.54
CA GLU A 614 -21.32 2.66 55.01
C GLU A 614 -22.48 2.95 55.98
N THR A 615 -23.65 2.34 55.72
CA THR A 615 -24.82 2.46 56.58
C THR A 615 -24.65 1.60 57.84
N GLU A 616 -25.49 1.83 58.85
CA GLU A 616 -25.50 1.03 60.08
C GLU A 616 -25.75 -0.47 59.83
N GLU A 617 -26.33 -0.82 58.67
CA GLU A 617 -26.61 -2.18 58.24
C GLU A 617 -25.45 -2.81 57.42
N GLY A 618 -24.36 -2.07 57.18
CA GLY A 618 -23.20 -2.52 56.40
C GLY A 618 -23.35 -2.34 54.88
N ASP A 619 -24.42 -1.69 54.43
CA ASP A 619 -24.64 -1.38 53.01
C ASP A 619 -23.90 -0.10 52.59
N ILE A 620 -23.49 -0.05 51.32
CA ILE A 620 -22.82 1.11 50.74
C ILE A 620 -23.87 2.08 50.19
N ASP A 621 -23.89 3.31 50.70
CA ASP A 621 -24.67 4.42 50.13
C ASP A 621 -23.75 5.53 49.57
N TYR A 622 -24.33 6.37 48.70
CA TYR A 622 -23.63 7.45 48.01
C TYR A 622 -24.32 8.78 48.30
N VAL A 623 -23.62 9.70 48.93
CA VAL A 623 -24.18 10.99 49.35
C VAL A 623 -23.37 12.17 48.84
N ILE A 624 -24.05 13.30 48.69
CA ILE A 624 -23.43 14.58 48.36
C ILE A 624 -22.80 15.19 49.60
N LYS A 625 -21.51 15.55 49.52
CA LYS A 625 -20.79 16.30 50.54
C LYS A 625 -20.57 17.75 50.08
N LYS A 626 -20.82 18.68 51.00
CA LYS A 626 -20.67 20.12 50.78
C LYS A 626 -19.64 20.67 51.74
N ASN A 627 -18.69 21.46 51.25
CA ASN A 627 -17.68 22.13 52.05
C ASN A 627 -17.64 23.62 51.72
N ASN A 628 -17.46 24.46 52.74
CA ASN A 628 -17.38 25.92 52.61
C ASN A 628 -15.92 26.44 52.62
N ASN A 629 -14.94 25.60 52.94
CA ASN A 629 -13.52 25.95 52.97
C ASN A 629 -12.80 25.46 51.71
N VAL A 630 -12.41 26.38 50.84
CA VAL A 630 -11.65 26.10 49.61
C VAL A 630 -10.21 25.60 49.91
N LYS A 631 -9.64 25.95 51.08
CA LYS A 631 -8.25 25.59 51.47
C LYS A 631 -8.07 24.19 52.09
N LYS A 632 -9.14 23.46 52.40
CA LYS A 632 -9.09 22.15 53.10
C LYS A 632 -9.77 21.01 52.31
N ALA A 633 -10.06 21.21 51.03
CA ALA A 633 -10.86 20.29 50.21
C ALA A 633 -10.06 19.70 49.06
#